data_AF-A0AAP2SF21-F1
#
_entry.id   AF-A0AAP2SF21-F1
#
_cell.length_a   1.000
_cell.length_b   1.000
_cell.length_c   1.000
_cell.angle_alpha   90.00
_cell.angle_beta   90.00
_cell.angle_gamma   90.00
#
_symmetry.space_group_name_H-M   'P 1'
#
loop_
_entity.id
_entity.type
_entity.pdbx_description
1 polymer ?
#
loop_
_entity_poly.entity_id
_entity_poly.type
_entity_poly.pdbx_seq_one_letter_code
_entity_poly.pdbx_strand_id
1 'polypeptide(L)'
;MNGTCAKGGNPVLFNSIVRRNFPPPKGVTEIKGSYEKEGPVLVDTHGKYLESPRRVAGEMNVSFIDLNKLIHDLVTGMGVENSRKLFMWIPSGQYEFCPEGKIDNTHLNIYMVDV
;
A
#
# COMPACT_ATOMS: atom_id res chain seq x y z
N MET A 1 -6.86 23.31 25.14
CA MET A 1 -6.53 22.56 23.90
C MET A 1 -6.14 21.14 24.27
N ASN A 2 -6.67 20.11 23.57
CA ASN A 2 -6.49 18.70 23.92
C ASN A 2 -5.68 17.89 22.87
N GLY A 3 -4.92 18.57 22.01
CA GLY A 3 -4.15 17.94 20.93
C GLY A 3 -2.82 17.32 21.40
N THR A 4 -2.30 16.32 20.67
CA THR A 4 -1.04 15.63 20.96
C THR A 4 0.13 16.59 21.17
N CYS A 5 0.28 17.62 20.32
CA CYS A 5 1.33 18.63 20.46
C CYS A 5 1.20 19.44 21.77
N ALA A 6 -0.03 19.79 22.16
CA ALA A 6 -0.29 20.52 23.41
C ALA A 6 0.03 19.69 24.67
N LYS A 7 0.16 18.35 24.52
CA LYS A 7 0.60 17.42 25.56
C LYS A 7 2.10 17.07 25.47
N GLY A 8 2.87 17.80 24.64
CA GLY A 8 4.31 17.58 24.46
C GLY A 8 4.69 16.42 23.53
N GLY A 9 3.74 15.82 22.83
CA GLY A 9 4.02 14.77 21.84
C GLY A 9 4.51 15.34 20.51
N ASN A 10 5.34 14.57 19.80
CA ASN A 10 5.85 14.88 18.46
C ASN A 10 5.18 13.96 17.42
N PRO A 11 3.97 14.30 16.93
CA PRO A 11 3.29 13.47 15.96
C PRO A 11 4.03 13.46 14.61
N VAL A 12 4.04 12.29 13.98
CA VAL A 12 4.47 12.08 12.60
C VAL A 12 3.28 11.54 11.84
N LEU A 13 2.91 12.20 10.74
CA LEU A 13 1.81 11.75 9.89
C LEU A 13 2.34 10.99 8.68
N PHE A 14 1.59 9.96 8.31
CA PHE A 14 1.84 9.15 7.13
C PHE A 14 0.61 9.17 6.23
N ASN A 15 0.80 9.04 4.92
CA ASN A 15 -0.28 8.68 4.01
C ASN A 15 -0.39 7.16 3.84
N SER A 16 -1.47 6.72 3.20
CA SER A 16 -1.72 5.30 2.93
C SER A 16 -0.64 4.71 2.00
N ILE A 17 -0.15 3.52 2.31
CA ILE A 17 0.72 2.75 1.41
C ILE A 17 0.00 2.41 0.09
N VAL A 18 0.77 2.09 -0.93
CA VAL A 18 0.20 1.61 -2.20
C VAL A 18 -0.53 0.28 -2.01
N ARG A 19 -1.59 0.07 -2.81
CA ARG A 19 -2.15 -1.25 -3.06
C ARG A 19 -1.46 -1.81 -4.29
N ARG A 20 -1.11 -3.10 -4.27
CA ARG A 20 -0.42 -3.74 -5.39
C ARG A 20 -1.39 -3.93 -6.56
N ASN A 21 -1.51 -2.92 -7.41
CA ASN A 21 -2.48 -2.88 -8.49
C ASN A 21 -1.80 -2.71 -9.86
N PHE A 22 -1.71 -3.82 -10.60
CA PHE A 22 -1.10 -3.89 -11.92
C PHE A 22 -2.17 -4.22 -12.98
N PRO A 23 -3.02 -3.25 -13.38
CA PRO A 23 -4.10 -3.50 -14.32
C PRO A 23 -3.57 -3.93 -15.70
N PRO A 24 -4.28 -4.83 -16.42
CA PRO A 24 -3.88 -5.22 -17.76
C PRO A 24 -3.90 -4.03 -18.74
N PRO A 25 -3.04 -4.01 -19.78
CA PRO A 25 -2.92 -2.88 -20.72
C PRO A 25 -4.17 -2.57 -21.55
N LYS A 26 -5.09 -3.52 -21.72
CA LYS A 26 -6.30 -3.36 -22.54
C LYS A 26 -7.55 -3.81 -21.76
N GLY A 27 -8.55 -2.93 -21.69
CA GLY A 27 -9.93 -3.32 -21.42
C GLY A 27 -10.37 -3.41 -19.97
N VAL A 28 -9.58 -2.92 -19.00
CA VAL A 28 -10.04 -2.91 -17.60
C VAL A 28 -10.18 -1.49 -17.09
N THR A 29 -11.44 -1.06 -16.98
CA THR A 29 -11.86 0.21 -16.37
C THR A 29 -12.02 0.11 -14.86
N GLU A 30 -11.93 -1.11 -14.31
CA GLU A 30 -12.18 -1.38 -12.90
C GLU A 30 -10.90 -1.68 -12.12
N ILE A 31 -10.67 -0.87 -11.08
CA ILE A 31 -9.67 -1.16 -10.05
C ILE A 31 -10.20 -2.33 -9.24
N LYS A 32 -9.56 -3.49 -9.32
CA LYS A 32 -9.93 -4.70 -8.58
C LYS A 32 -8.71 -5.31 -7.93
N GLY A 33 -8.93 -6.02 -6.82
CA GLY A 33 -7.84 -6.47 -5.94
C GLY A 33 -6.85 -7.44 -6.60
N SER A 34 -7.23 -8.15 -7.66
CA SER A 34 -6.36 -9.02 -8.43
C SER A 34 -6.84 -9.16 -9.87
N TYR A 35 -5.92 -9.54 -10.76
CA TYR A 35 -6.18 -9.76 -12.19
C TYR A 35 -5.67 -11.13 -12.59
N GLU A 36 -6.38 -11.81 -13.51
CA GLU A 36 -5.87 -13.05 -14.12
C GLU A 36 -4.53 -12.83 -14.84
N LYS A 37 -4.38 -11.66 -15.47
CA LYS A 37 -3.14 -11.23 -16.11
C LYS A 37 -2.82 -9.80 -15.70
N GLU A 38 -1.68 -9.60 -15.08
CA GLU A 38 -1.23 -8.29 -14.61
C GLU A 38 -0.50 -7.52 -15.71
N GLY A 39 -0.65 -6.20 -15.70
CA GLY A 39 0.11 -5.30 -16.56
C GLY A 39 1.46 -4.89 -15.98
N PRO A 40 2.27 -4.11 -16.71
CA PRO A 40 3.62 -3.77 -16.28
C PRO A 40 3.67 -2.56 -15.33
N VAL A 41 2.59 -1.78 -15.23
CA VAL A 41 2.58 -0.50 -14.51
C VAL A 41 1.77 -0.63 -13.23
N LEU A 42 2.38 -0.27 -12.11
CA LEU A 42 1.67 -0.07 -10.84
C LEU A 42 0.87 1.23 -10.95
N VAL A 43 -0.41 1.20 -10.61
CA VAL A 43 -1.26 2.40 -10.63
C VAL A 43 -1.76 2.73 -9.23
N ASP A 44 -1.85 4.02 -8.93
CA ASP A 44 -2.45 4.48 -7.69
C ASP A 44 -3.96 4.23 -7.66
N THR A 45 -4.46 3.93 -6.47
CA THR A 45 -5.88 3.66 -6.20
C THR A 45 -6.49 4.61 -5.16
N HIS A 46 -5.69 5.48 -4.53
CA HIS A 46 -6.15 6.37 -3.45
C HIS A 46 -6.51 7.78 -3.95
N GLY A 47 -5.97 8.18 -5.10
CA GLY A 47 -6.20 9.48 -5.73
C GLY A 47 -5.89 10.62 -4.77
N LYS A 48 -6.83 11.58 -4.69
CA LYS A 48 -6.68 12.78 -3.85
C LYS A 48 -6.52 12.50 -2.35
N TYR A 49 -6.88 11.30 -1.87
CA TYR A 49 -6.74 10.95 -0.47
C TYR A 49 -5.29 10.96 0.02
N LEU A 50 -4.31 10.73 -0.88
CA LEU A 50 -2.88 10.78 -0.54
C LEU A 50 -2.43 12.15 -0.02
N GLU A 51 -3.09 13.23 -0.46
CA GLU A 51 -2.73 14.60 -0.08
C GLU A 51 -3.33 15.02 1.25
N SER A 52 -4.39 14.35 1.73
CA SER A 52 -5.06 14.76 2.98
C SER A 52 -4.09 14.76 4.18
N PRO A 53 -3.29 13.70 4.44
CA PRO A 53 -2.35 13.70 5.56
C PRO A 53 -1.21 14.69 5.37
N ARG A 54 -0.73 14.91 4.14
CA ARG A 54 0.29 15.91 3.83
C ARG A 54 -0.19 17.32 4.16
N ARG A 55 -1.42 17.66 3.75
CA ARG A 55 -2.03 18.97 4.02
C ARG A 55 -2.22 19.22 5.51
N VAL A 56 -2.78 18.24 6.22
CA VAL A 56 -2.94 18.34 7.69
C VAL A 56 -1.59 18.50 8.38
N ALA A 57 -0.56 17.78 7.94
CA ALA A 57 0.77 17.93 8.51
C ALA A 57 1.33 19.35 8.33
N GLY A 58 1.15 19.93 7.14
CA GLY A 58 1.52 21.32 6.86
C GLY A 58 0.73 22.34 7.68
N GLU A 59 -0.59 22.18 7.77
CA GLU A 59 -1.48 23.05 8.55
C GLU A 59 -1.16 23.01 10.06
N MET A 60 -0.73 21.85 10.56
CA MET A 60 -0.39 21.65 11.98
C MET A 60 1.11 21.86 12.29
N ASN A 61 1.93 22.11 11.27
CA ASN A 61 3.40 22.18 11.38
C ASN A 61 4.02 20.96 12.08
N VAL A 62 3.63 19.76 11.65
CA VAL A 62 4.13 18.48 12.16
C VAL A 62 4.84 17.70 11.06
N SER A 63 5.63 16.70 11.45
CA SER A 63 6.40 15.90 10.49
C SER A 63 5.48 15.05 9.61
N PHE A 64 5.82 14.93 8.32
CA PHE A 64 5.14 14.09 7.36
C PHE A 64 6.14 13.17 6.66
N ILE A 65 5.77 11.89 6.52
CA ILE A 65 6.51 10.92 5.73
C ILE A 65 5.57 10.33 4.68
N ASP A 66 6.00 10.41 3.41
CA ASP A 66 5.28 9.90 2.26
C ASP A 66 5.50 8.40 2.09
N LEU A 67 4.83 7.59 2.93
CA LEU A 67 4.91 6.14 2.84
C LEU A 67 4.38 5.62 1.51
N ASN A 68 3.39 6.29 0.91
CA ASN A 68 2.90 5.91 -0.41
C ASN A 68 4.04 5.92 -1.43
N LYS A 69 4.78 7.04 -1.53
CA LYS A 69 5.90 7.16 -2.45
C LYS A 69 6.98 6.11 -2.20
N LEU A 70 7.38 5.92 -0.94
CA LEU A 70 8.42 4.96 -0.59
C LEU A 70 8.05 3.53 -1.02
N ILE A 71 6.83 3.09 -0.71
CA ILE A 71 6.38 1.73 -1.06
C ILE A 71 6.06 1.64 -2.56
N HIS A 72 5.58 2.71 -3.19
CA HIS A 72 5.39 2.77 -4.65
C HIS A 72 6.70 2.50 -5.39
N ASP A 73 7.77 3.21 -5.01
CA ASP A 73 9.09 3.09 -5.64
C ASP A 73 9.66 1.69 -5.43
N LEU A 74 9.51 1.11 -4.23
CA LEU A 74 9.89 -0.27 -3.92
C LEU A 74 9.13 -1.30 -4.78
N VAL A 75 7.80 -1.26 -4.76
CA VAL A 75 6.94 -2.21 -5.50
C VAL A 75 7.18 -2.11 -7.00
N THR A 76 7.38 -0.90 -7.52
CA THR A 76 7.72 -0.65 -8.93
C THR A 76 9.10 -1.23 -9.26
N GLY A 77 10.11 -1.00 -8.42
CA GLY A 77 11.46 -1.52 -8.61
C GLY A 77 11.54 -3.06 -8.55
N MET A 78 10.73 -3.70 -7.72
CA MET A 78 10.62 -5.16 -7.68
C MET A 78 9.87 -5.74 -8.89
N GLY A 79 8.97 -4.96 -9.48
CA GLY A 79 8.11 -5.38 -10.59
C GLY A 79 7.00 -6.35 -10.17
N VAL A 80 6.21 -6.80 -11.15
CA VAL A 80 4.98 -7.58 -10.97
C VAL A 80 5.23 -8.84 -10.13
N GLU A 81 6.16 -9.70 -10.55
CA GLU A 81 6.32 -11.02 -9.93
C GLU A 81 6.94 -10.95 -8.52
N ASN A 82 8.07 -10.23 -8.36
CA ASN A 82 8.76 -10.20 -7.07
C ASN A 82 7.97 -9.44 -6.00
N SER A 83 7.25 -8.38 -6.38
CA SER A 83 6.49 -7.59 -5.40
C SER A 83 5.39 -8.37 -4.70
N ARG A 84 4.91 -9.49 -5.27
CA ARG A 84 3.92 -10.38 -4.60
C ARG A 84 4.41 -10.87 -3.24
N LYS A 85 5.73 -11.03 -3.08
CA LYS A 85 6.36 -11.45 -1.81
C LYS A 85 6.15 -10.46 -0.67
N LEU A 86 5.83 -9.19 -0.95
CA LEU A 86 5.57 -8.18 0.09
C LEU A 86 4.14 -8.25 0.64
N PHE A 87 3.21 -8.86 -0.11
CA PHE A 87 1.78 -8.83 0.18
C PHE A 87 1.29 -10.19 0.67
N MET A 88 0.09 -10.20 1.25
CA MET A 88 -0.55 -11.40 1.80
C MET A 88 -1.08 -12.30 0.67
N TRP A 89 -0.18 -13.07 0.05
CA TRP A 89 -0.50 -14.11 -0.92
C TRP A 89 -0.38 -15.47 -0.24
N ILE A 90 -1.53 -16.02 0.17
CA ILE A 90 -1.64 -17.29 0.86
C ILE A 90 -1.93 -18.40 -0.17
N PRO A 91 -1.05 -19.40 -0.33
CA PRO A 91 -1.30 -20.58 -1.15
C PRO A 91 -2.45 -21.44 -0.61
N SER A 92 -3.22 -22.04 -1.52
CA SER A 92 -4.23 -23.04 -1.16
C SER A 92 -3.59 -24.28 -0.52
N GLY A 93 -4.27 -24.83 0.48
CA GLY A 93 -3.85 -26.02 1.22
C GLY A 93 -2.74 -25.78 2.25
N GLN A 94 -2.19 -24.57 2.35
CA GLN A 94 -1.10 -24.28 3.30
C GLN A 94 -1.60 -24.09 4.74
N TYR A 95 -2.78 -23.49 4.92
CA TYR A 95 -3.30 -23.17 6.25
C TYR A 95 -4.75 -23.61 6.40
N GLU A 96 -5.07 -24.27 7.51
CA GLU A 96 -6.42 -24.77 7.81
C GLU A 96 -7.47 -23.65 7.89
N PHE A 97 -7.09 -22.46 8.39
CA PHE A 97 -8.01 -21.31 8.47
C PHE A 97 -8.28 -20.65 7.11
N CYS A 98 -7.49 -20.98 6.08
CA CYS A 98 -7.61 -20.44 4.73
C CYS A 98 -7.28 -21.54 3.69
N PRO A 99 -8.11 -22.59 3.61
CA PRO A 99 -7.80 -23.78 2.81
C PRO A 99 -7.78 -23.48 1.31
N GLU A 100 -8.60 -22.54 0.85
CA GLU A 100 -8.63 -22.09 -0.55
C GLU A 100 -7.48 -21.13 -0.90
N GLY A 101 -6.69 -20.70 0.09
CA GLY A 101 -5.73 -19.62 -0.07
C GLY A 101 -6.41 -18.26 -0.24
N LYS A 102 -5.60 -17.21 -0.43
CA LYS A 102 -6.08 -15.85 -0.61
C LYS A 102 -5.04 -14.99 -1.31
N ILE A 103 -5.48 -14.20 -2.29
CA ILE A 103 -4.68 -13.12 -2.87
C ILE A 103 -5.16 -11.81 -2.25
N ASP A 104 -4.30 -11.17 -1.46
CA ASP A 104 -4.56 -9.89 -0.84
C ASP A 104 -3.43 -8.91 -1.18
N ASN A 105 -3.74 -7.97 -2.09
CA ASN A 105 -2.83 -6.94 -2.56
C ASN A 105 -2.92 -5.63 -1.76
N THR A 106 -3.55 -5.66 -0.58
CA THR A 106 -3.75 -4.49 0.29
C THR A 106 -3.03 -4.62 1.63
N HIS A 107 -2.84 -5.84 2.12
CA HIS A 107 -2.13 -6.11 3.37
C HIS A 107 -0.73 -6.65 3.10
N LEU A 108 0.23 -6.12 3.86
CA LEU A 108 1.61 -6.54 3.83
C LEU A 108 1.82 -7.80 4.65
N ASN A 109 2.85 -8.56 4.33
CA ASN A 109 3.29 -9.71 5.12
C ASN A 109 4.61 -9.43 5.85
N ILE A 110 5.12 -10.42 6.58
CA ILE A 110 6.33 -10.30 7.42
C ILE A 110 7.60 -9.96 6.63
N TYR A 111 7.69 -10.34 5.35
CA TYR A 111 8.90 -10.15 4.55
C TYR A 111 9.18 -8.68 4.25
N MET A 112 8.19 -7.79 4.40
CA MET A 112 8.41 -6.36 4.23
C MET A 112 9.36 -5.75 5.28
N VAL A 113 9.56 -6.42 6.42
CA VAL A 113 10.50 -5.94 7.46
C VAL A 113 11.96 -6.14 7.04
N ASP A 114 12.22 -7.06 6.10
CA ASP A 114 13.58 -7.49 5.71
C ASP A 114 14.06 -6.86 4.38
N VAL A 115 13.35 -5.84 3.88
CA VAL A 115 13.61 -5.15 2.60
C VAL A 115 14.10 -3.74 2.84
#